data_AF-A0A0G1VTV7-F1
#
_entry.id   AF-A0A0G1VTV7-F1
#
_cell.length_a   1.000
_cell.length_b   1.000
_cell.length_c   1.000
_cell.angle_alpha   90.00
_cell.angle_beta   90.00
_cell.angle_gamma   90.00
#
_symmetry.space_group_name_H-M   'P 1'
#
loop_
_entity.id
_entity.type
_entity.pdbx_description
1 polymer ?
#
loop_
_entity_poly.entity_id
_entity_poly.type
_entity_poly.pdbx_seq_one_letter_code
_entity_poly.pdbx_strand_id
1 'polypeptide(L)'
;MNTHSLDLELSSSQYASRADTASLSQTGDISIEAWIKLEQLPSTAGSRFTIAAKFQDTPSEKRSYRFAISSTDKLEITWSADGTANNFAAWVADAALSGAGVWIHVAVTVDVSTETAVIYVNGSSVAVTKTSDVGAATSIHDNDAIFSIGNTPETTTAAFFDGLLDEIRLWSDIRTGTEITNNYQAELIGNEAGLVGYWKLNNDYNDETANNNDLSPNNSPVFSTDVPTGFESPSLSPSQSPSQSPSVSGSASASASSSASASKSLSPSSSASASGSASGSASASASESKSLSPSSSASASGSASESASASASPSPAEYTNKYSTTGNTYTDKYSSTL
;
A
#
# COMPACT_ATOMS: atom_id res chain seq x y z
N MET A 1 -20.91 15.93 1.43
CA MET A 1 -20.93 16.72 0.19
C MET A 1 -19.57 17.37 0.07
N ASN A 2 -18.72 16.72 -0.71
CA ASN A 2 -17.45 17.24 -1.09
C ASN A 2 -17.61 18.50 -1.97
N THR A 3 -16.99 19.59 -1.55
CA THR A 3 -17.09 20.91 -2.18
C THR A 3 -15.74 21.55 -2.47
N HIS A 4 -14.68 21.06 -1.84
CA HIS A 4 -13.34 21.60 -1.99
C HIS A 4 -12.29 20.49 -1.97
N SER A 5 -11.18 20.75 -2.63
CA SER A 5 -9.94 19.97 -2.54
C SER A 5 -8.80 20.86 -2.07
N LEU A 6 -7.76 20.28 -1.48
CA LEU A 6 -6.53 21.00 -1.17
C LEU A 6 -5.76 21.30 -2.46
N ASP A 7 -5.31 22.53 -2.63
CA ASP A 7 -4.52 23.01 -3.75
C ASP A 7 -3.09 23.32 -3.29
N LEU A 8 -2.12 22.64 -3.90
CA LEU A 8 -0.70 22.73 -3.54
C LEU A 8 0.14 23.20 -4.73
N GLU A 9 0.93 24.24 -4.47
CA GLU A 9 1.84 24.83 -5.44
C GLU A 9 3.29 24.43 -5.16
N LEU A 10 3.92 23.71 -6.11
CA LEU A 10 5.35 23.39 -6.09
C LEU A 10 6.18 24.67 -5.99
N SER A 11 5.80 25.69 -6.75
CA SER A 11 6.49 26.98 -6.82
C SER A 11 6.55 27.72 -5.47
N SER A 12 5.61 27.42 -4.58
CA SER A 12 5.49 28.01 -3.24
C SER A 12 5.85 27.02 -2.12
N SER A 13 6.35 25.82 -2.47
CA SER A 13 6.74 24.79 -1.49
C SER A 13 5.59 24.44 -0.53
N GLN A 14 4.36 24.35 -1.03
CA GLN A 14 3.16 24.15 -0.21
C GLN A 14 2.93 22.69 0.13
N TYR A 15 2.44 22.44 1.35
CA TYR A 15 2.08 21.12 1.83
C TYR A 15 1.25 21.22 3.12
N ALA A 16 0.69 20.10 3.56
CA ALA A 16 0.05 19.97 4.88
C ALA A 16 0.82 18.93 5.71
N SER A 17 0.88 19.11 7.03
CA SER A 17 1.66 18.19 7.87
C SER A 17 1.09 17.99 9.26
N ARG A 18 1.48 16.89 9.90
CA ARG A 18 1.17 16.57 11.29
C ARG A 18 2.46 16.13 11.98
N ALA A 19 2.77 16.80 13.10
CA ALA A 19 3.81 16.35 14.01
C ALA A 19 3.55 14.89 14.44
N ASP A 20 4.63 14.19 14.77
CA ASP A 20 4.59 12.77 15.09
C ASP A 20 3.50 12.39 16.10
N THR A 21 2.79 11.28 15.82
CA THR A 21 1.80 10.67 16.70
C THR A 21 1.93 9.16 16.66
N ALA A 22 1.62 8.51 17.78
CA ALA A 22 1.67 7.05 17.88
C ALA A 22 0.79 6.34 16.83
N SER A 23 -0.33 6.96 16.41
CA SER A 23 -1.18 6.40 15.36
C SER A 23 -0.54 6.50 13.97
N LEU A 24 0.31 7.48 13.68
CA LEU A 24 0.97 7.61 12.36
C LEU A 24 2.27 6.80 12.27
N SER A 25 2.79 6.33 13.40
CA SER A 25 3.90 5.39 13.53
C SER A 25 3.51 3.94 13.23
N GLN A 26 3.07 3.71 11.99
CA GLN A 26 2.76 2.37 11.51
C GLN A 26 4.03 1.50 11.44
N THR A 27 3.94 0.27 11.94
CA THR A 27 5.07 -0.69 11.95
C THR A 27 4.81 -1.96 11.14
N GLY A 28 3.57 -2.19 10.74
CA GLY A 28 3.12 -3.36 9.98
C GLY A 28 2.59 -2.99 8.60
N ASP A 29 1.64 -3.78 8.13
CA ASP A 29 0.97 -3.55 6.86
C ASP A 29 0.24 -2.21 6.82
N ILE A 30 0.20 -1.59 5.64
CA ILE A 30 -0.49 -0.32 5.43
C ILE A 30 -1.20 -0.30 4.09
N SER A 31 -2.22 0.56 4.00
CA SER A 31 -2.73 1.01 2.71
C SER A 31 -2.90 2.53 2.71
N ILE A 32 -2.62 3.15 1.57
CA ILE A 32 -2.76 4.60 1.38
C ILE A 32 -3.62 4.84 0.16
N GLU A 33 -4.61 5.73 0.27
CA GLU A 33 -5.50 6.12 -0.83
C GLU A 33 -5.56 7.64 -0.95
N ALA A 34 -5.77 8.12 -2.18
CA ALA A 34 -5.88 9.54 -2.48
C ALA A 34 -6.62 9.75 -3.80
N TRP A 35 -7.43 10.81 -3.87
CA TRP A 35 -7.75 11.44 -5.15
C TRP A 35 -6.70 12.50 -5.45
N ILE A 36 -6.22 12.51 -6.69
CA ILE A 36 -5.22 13.47 -7.14
C ILE A 36 -5.59 14.05 -8.50
N LYS A 37 -5.26 15.32 -8.71
CA LYS A 37 -5.27 15.98 -10.02
C LYS A 37 -4.03 16.83 -10.18
N LEU A 38 -3.11 16.34 -10.98
CA LEU A 38 -1.83 17.02 -11.23
C LEU A 38 -2.03 18.26 -12.09
N GLU A 39 -1.31 19.35 -11.80
CA GLU A 39 -1.24 20.50 -12.71
C GLU A 39 -0.20 20.30 -13.81
N GLN A 40 0.92 19.67 -13.44
CA GLN A 40 1.93 19.21 -14.37
C GLN A 40 2.43 17.82 -13.99
N LEU A 41 3.05 17.13 -14.93
CA LEU A 41 3.68 15.85 -14.65
C LEU A 41 5.00 16.06 -13.89
N PRO A 42 5.36 15.19 -12.92
CA PRO A 42 6.66 15.19 -12.25
C PRO A 42 7.87 15.28 -13.19
N SER A 43 7.81 14.61 -14.35
CA SER A 43 8.86 14.66 -15.38
C SER A 43 9.02 16.04 -16.02
N THR A 44 7.95 16.84 -16.05
CA THR A 44 7.97 18.24 -16.52
C THR A 44 8.58 19.14 -15.46
N ALA A 45 8.23 18.92 -14.19
CA ALA A 45 8.82 19.64 -13.06
C ALA A 45 10.29 19.26 -12.79
N GLY A 46 10.73 18.09 -13.28
CA GLY A 46 12.06 17.55 -13.01
C GLY A 46 12.26 17.09 -11.57
N SER A 47 11.17 16.81 -10.85
CA SER A 47 11.18 16.39 -9.43
C SER A 47 10.16 15.30 -9.16
N ARG A 48 10.27 14.62 -8.02
CA ARG A 48 9.25 13.70 -7.48
C ARG A 48 8.12 14.51 -6.85
N PHE A 49 6.88 14.04 -6.97
CA PHE A 49 5.72 14.58 -6.24
C PHE A 49 5.29 13.62 -5.15
N THR A 50 5.32 14.04 -3.89
CA THR A 50 4.86 13.22 -2.76
C THR A 50 3.37 13.36 -2.57
N ILE A 51 2.65 12.25 -2.43
CA ILE A 51 1.22 12.26 -2.08
C ILE A 51 1.08 12.29 -0.56
N ALA A 52 1.60 11.25 0.12
CA ALA A 52 1.64 11.17 1.57
C ALA A 52 2.90 10.43 2.04
N ALA A 53 3.51 10.89 3.14
CA ALA A 53 4.74 10.32 3.65
C ALA A 53 4.94 10.55 5.15
N LYS A 54 5.56 9.59 5.82
CA LYS A 54 6.31 9.79 7.06
C LYS A 54 7.75 9.41 6.75
N PHE A 55 8.50 10.35 6.20
CA PHE A 55 9.77 10.03 5.57
C PHE A 55 10.70 11.23 5.62
N GLN A 56 11.91 11.03 6.10
CA GLN A 56 12.99 12.00 5.99
C GLN A 56 14.31 11.27 5.77
N ASP A 57 15.01 11.63 4.71
CA ASP A 57 16.24 10.96 4.32
C ASP A 57 17.47 11.51 5.08
N THR A 58 18.67 11.24 4.56
CA THR A 58 19.95 11.78 5.02
C THR A 58 19.90 13.30 5.28
N PRO A 59 20.47 13.80 6.39
CA PRO A 59 21.25 13.07 7.40
C PRO A 59 20.41 12.50 8.54
N SER A 60 19.08 12.59 8.48
CA SER A 60 18.24 12.18 9.60
C SER A 60 17.97 10.67 9.64
N GLU A 61 18.03 9.98 8.50
CA GLU A 61 17.83 8.53 8.39
C GLU A 61 16.51 8.08 9.07
N LYS A 62 15.42 8.78 8.74
CA LYS A 62 14.06 8.55 9.26
C LYS A 62 13.11 8.11 8.15
N ARG A 63 13.54 7.17 7.31
CA ARG A 63 12.67 6.58 6.29
C ARG A 63 11.64 5.69 6.98
N SER A 64 10.36 6.07 7.00
CA SER A 64 9.26 5.16 7.36
C SER A 64 8.62 4.69 6.07
N TYR A 65 7.61 5.39 5.57
CA TYR A 65 6.87 5.08 4.34
C TYR A 65 6.65 6.35 3.51
N ARG A 66 6.61 6.20 2.18
CA ARG A 66 6.31 7.28 1.24
C ARG A 66 5.57 6.75 0.01
N PHE A 67 4.38 7.28 -0.22
CA PHE A 67 3.63 7.11 -1.47
C PHE A 67 3.77 8.37 -2.31
N ALA A 68 4.27 8.22 -3.54
CA ALA A 68 4.67 9.33 -4.39
C ALA A 68 4.50 9.00 -5.88
N ILE A 69 4.76 10.00 -6.71
CA ILE A 69 4.94 9.86 -8.16
C ILE A 69 6.39 10.24 -8.46
N SER A 70 7.15 9.29 -9.01
CA SER A 70 8.55 9.49 -9.40
C SER A 70 8.68 10.59 -10.46
N SER A 71 9.89 11.10 -10.66
CA SER A 71 10.22 12.04 -11.75
C SER A 71 10.08 11.45 -13.17
N THR A 72 9.67 10.19 -13.28
CA THR A 72 9.32 9.51 -14.55
C THR A 72 7.82 9.26 -14.68
N ASP A 73 7.01 10.00 -13.91
CA ASP A 73 5.54 9.97 -13.90
C ASP A 73 4.92 8.65 -13.45
N LYS A 74 5.69 7.80 -12.77
CA LYS A 74 5.23 6.50 -12.25
C LYS A 74 4.91 6.59 -10.77
N LEU A 75 3.75 6.05 -10.38
CA LEU A 75 3.42 5.85 -8.96
C LEU A 75 4.46 4.93 -8.31
N GLU A 76 4.90 5.28 -7.11
CA GLU A 76 5.87 4.54 -6.34
C GLU A 76 5.50 4.50 -4.84
N ILE A 77 5.78 3.37 -4.21
CA ILE A 77 5.77 3.22 -2.76
C ILE A 77 7.15 2.81 -2.29
N THR A 78 7.60 3.40 -1.18
CA THR A 78 8.83 3.02 -0.51
C THR A 78 8.55 2.85 0.98
N TRP A 79 9.10 1.81 1.60
CA TRP A 79 9.15 1.69 3.05
C TRP A 79 10.51 1.14 3.52
N SER A 80 10.90 1.46 4.75
CA SER A 80 12.15 0.99 5.36
C SER A 80 11.87 0.32 6.70
N ALA A 81 12.64 -0.73 6.99
CA ALA A 81 12.58 -1.45 8.27
C ALA A 81 13.51 -0.85 9.34
N ASP A 82 14.49 -0.01 8.98
CA ASP A 82 15.47 0.53 9.92
C ASP A 82 15.69 2.06 9.83
N GLY A 83 14.94 2.76 8.98
CA GLY A 83 15.09 4.20 8.80
C GLY A 83 16.15 4.58 7.75
N THR A 84 17.00 3.65 7.33
CA THR A 84 18.17 3.93 6.51
C THR A 84 17.97 3.57 5.03
N ALA A 85 18.94 3.94 4.19
CA ALA A 85 19.01 3.51 2.80
C ALA A 85 19.52 2.06 2.62
N ASN A 86 19.83 1.34 3.71
CA ASN A 86 20.41 0.01 3.67
C ASN A 86 19.39 -1.11 3.97
N ASN A 87 18.17 -0.77 4.41
CA ASN A 87 17.11 -1.75 4.63
C ASN A 87 15.74 -1.18 4.21
N PHE A 88 15.43 -1.26 2.92
CA PHE A 88 14.20 -0.72 2.36
C PHE A 88 13.74 -1.49 1.12
N ALA A 89 12.43 -1.45 0.88
CA ALA A 89 11.81 -1.92 -0.35
C ALA A 89 11.17 -0.76 -1.10
N ALA A 90 11.23 -0.83 -2.43
CA ALA A 90 10.56 0.12 -3.31
C ALA A 90 9.87 -0.61 -4.46
N TRP A 91 8.62 -0.24 -4.71
CA TRP A 91 7.79 -0.77 -5.79
C TRP A 91 7.28 0.38 -6.64
N VAL A 92 7.34 0.20 -7.95
CA VAL A 92 6.99 1.23 -8.93
C VAL A 92 5.99 0.65 -9.93
N ALA A 93 4.96 1.42 -10.27
CA ALA A 93 4.04 1.06 -11.34
C ALA A 93 4.78 0.97 -12.68
N ASP A 94 4.48 -0.07 -13.47
CA ASP A 94 5.14 -0.27 -14.76
C ASP A 94 4.79 0.83 -15.74
N ALA A 95 3.52 1.24 -15.75
CA ALA A 95 2.99 2.32 -16.56
C ALA A 95 3.18 3.69 -15.89
N ALA A 96 3.61 4.67 -16.67
CA ALA A 96 3.58 6.08 -16.29
C ALA A 96 2.15 6.65 -16.41
N LEU A 97 1.84 7.66 -15.60
CA LEU A 97 0.62 8.44 -15.72
C LEU A 97 0.63 9.21 -17.05
N SER A 98 -0.50 9.22 -17.74
CA SER A 98 -0.65 9.87 -19.03
C SER A 98 -1.36 11.22 -18.88
N GLY A 99 -0.60 12.27 -18.58
CA GLY A 99 -1.06 13.66 -18.59
C GLY A 99 -1.46 14.23 -17.24
N ALA A 100 -1.74 15.53 -17.25
CA ALA A 100 -2.15 16.34 -16.11
C ALA A 100 -3.54 16.93 -16.36
N GLY A 101 -4.16 17.50 -15.32
CA GLY A 101 -5.46 18.18 -15.40
C GLY A 101 -6.68 17.26 -15.34
N VAL A 102 -6.51 16.00 -14.94
CA VAL A 102 -7.60 15.04 -14.73
C VAL A 102 -7.56 14.44 -13.33
N TRP A 103 -8.72 14.29 -12.69
CA TRP A 103 -8.84 13.57 -11.44
C TRP A 103 -8.64 12.08 -11.66
N ILE A 104 -7.76 11.48 -10.86
CA ILE A 104 -7.59 10.04 -10.76
C ILE A 104 -7.56 9.65 -9.29
N HIS A 105 -8.12 8.49 -8.97
CA HIS A 105 -7.89 7.86 -7.68
C HIS A 105 -6.64 7.00 -7.76
N VAL A 106 -5.77 7.11 -6.76
CA VAL A 106 -4.57 6.30 -6.62
C VAL A 106 -4.55 5.67 -5.25
N ALA A 107 -4.16 4.40 -5.19
CA ALA A 107 -4.01 3.69 -3.94
C ALA A 107 -2.83 2.73 -3.99
N VAL A 108 -2.33 2.38 -2.81
CA VAL A 108 -1.32 1.34 -2.63
C VAL A 108 -1.60 0.54 -1.37
N THR A 109 -1.37 -0.77 -1.45
CA THR A 109 -1.42 -1.70 -0.32
C THR A 109 -0.04 -2.32 -0.15
N VAL A 110 0.45 -2.39 1.08
CA VAL A 110 1.77 -2.95 1.42
C VAL A 110 1.58 -4.10 2.40
N ASP A 111 2.05 -5.28 2.01
CA ASP A 111 2.24 -6.42 2.91
C ASP A 111 3.74 -6.47 3.25
N VAL A 112 4.09 -6.01 4.45
CA VAL A 112 5.49 -5.99 4.85
C VAL A 112 6.00 -7.40 5.13
N SER A 113 5.14 -8.32 5.57
CA SER A 113 5.55 -9.70 5.89
C SER A 113 6.04 -10.47 4.66
N THR A 114 5.50 -10.16 3.48
CA THR A 114 5.91 -10.74 2.19
C THR A 114 6.73 -9.78 1.33
N GLU A 115 6.97 -8.56 1.81
CA GLU A 115 7.59 -7.45 1.09
C GLU A 115 6.93 -7.13 -0.27
N THR A 116 5.62 -7.27 -0.36
CA THR A 116 4.86 -7.03 -1.59
C THR A 116 4.04 -5.76 -1.52
N ALA A 117 3.81 -5.15 -2.69
CA ALA A 117 2.90 -4.02 -2.83
C ALA A 117 2.01 -4.19 -4.06
N VAL A 118 0.79 -3.66 -3.98
CA VAL A 118 -0.12 -3.54 -5.12
C VAL A 118 -0.51 -2.07 -5.26
N ILE A 119 -0.36 -1.52 -6.46
CA ILE A 119 -0.77 -0.14 -6.77
C ILE A 119 -2.06 -0.19 -7.58
N TYR A 120 -2.95 0.76 -7.34
CA TYR A 120 -4.25 0.88 -8.00
C TYR A 120 -4.40 2.27 -8.62
N VAL A 121 -5.04 2.33 -9.79
CA VAL A 121 -5.48 3.57 -10.44
C VAL A 121 -6.96 3.41 -10.79
N ASN A 122 -7.80 4.35 -10.33
CA ASN A 122 -9.26 4.33 -10.50
C ASN A 122 -9.89 2.99 -10.10
N GLY A 123 -9.47 2.48 -8.94
CA GLY A 123 -9.95 1.21 -8.36
C GLY A 123 -9.36 -0.06 -8.98
N SER A 124 -8.62 0.02 -10.09
CA SER A 124 -8.04 -1.14 -10.77
C SER A 124 -6.56 -1.30 -10.45
N SER A 125 -6.13 -2.52 -10.11
CA SER A 125 -4.71 -2.82 -9.87
C SER A 125 -3.88 -2.67 -11.15
N VAL A 126 -2.70 -2.09 -11.06
CA VAL A 126 -1.73 -1.97 -12.15
C VAL A 126 -0.54 -2.89 -11.94
N ALA A 127 0.14 -3.25 -13.03
CA ALA A 127 1.39 -3.99 -12.94
C ALA A 127 2.47 -3.15 -12.24
N VAL A 128 3.26 -3.79 -11.40
CA VAL A 128 4.30 -3.17 -10.58
C VAL A 128 5.57 -4.00 -10.64
N THR A 129 6.70 -3.31 -10.50
CA THR A 129 8.03 -3.91 -10.40
C THR A 129 8.68 -3.50 -9.09
N LYS A 130 9.25 -4.47 -8.35
CA LYS A 130 10.14 -4.20 -7.22
C LYS A 130 11.47 -3.65 -7.77
N THR A 131 11.78 -2.39 -7.51
CA THR A 131 12.97 -1.70 -8.05
C THR A 131 14.12 -1.65 -7.07
N SER A 132 13.89 -1.94 -5.79
CA SER A 132 14.93 -2.02 -4.77
C SER A 132 14.58 -3.08 -3.75
N ASP A 133 15.60 -3.87 -3.41
CA ASP A 133 15.53 -4.93 -2.42
C ASP A 133 16.86 -4.95 -1.67
N VAL A 134 17.04 -3.92 -0.82
CA VAL A 134 18.25 -3.80 0.01
C VAL A 134 17.84 -4.18 1.41
N GLY A 135 18.40 -5.26 1.94
CA GLY A 135 17.98 -5.81 3.24
C GLY A 135 16.72 -6.67 3.14
N ALA A 136 16.01 -6.81 4.25
CA ALA A 136 14.72 -7.48 4.33
C ALA A 136 13.74 -6.53 5.02
N ALA A 137 12.97 -5.79 4.23
CA ALA A 137 12.09 -4.73 4.69
C ALA A 137 10.76 -5.28 5.24
N THR A 138 10.84 -6.20 6.21
CA THR A 138 9.70 -6.95 6.75
C THR A 138 8.92 -6.25 7.86
N SER A 139 9.18 -4.95 8.04
CA SER A 139 8.49 -4.05 8.96
C SER A 139 8.63 -2.62 8.47
N ILE A 140 7.85 -1.71 9.04
CA ILE A 140 8.01 -0.27 8.85
C ILE A 140 8.68 0.32 10.10
N HIS A 141 9.70 1.15 9.87
CA HIS A 141 10.46 1.79 10.94
C HIS A 141 9.65 2.91 11.61
N ASP A 142 9.38 2.75 12.90
CA ASP A 142 8.87 3.82 13.75
C ASP A 142 9.97 4.83 14.08
N ASN A 143 9.67 6.11 13.89
CA ASN A 143 10.55 7.24 14.15
C ASN A 143 9.73 8.52 14.34
N ASP A 144 10.38 9.62 14.72
CA ASP A 144 9.78 10.94 14.98
C ASP A 144 9.69 11.86 13.74
N ALA A 145 9.78 11.34 12.51
CA ALA A 145 9.56 12.15 11.31
C ALA A 145 8.13 12.70 11.26
N ILE A 146 7.98 13.89 10.70
CA ILE A 146 6.69 14.53 10.48
C ILE A 146 5.92 13.74 9.41
N PHE A 147 4.63 13.49 9.63
CA PHE A 147 3.74 13.03 8.58
C PHE A 147 3.35 14.21 7.69
N SER A 148 3.46 14.06 6.38
CA SER A 148 3.22 15.13 5.41
C SER A 148 2.36 14.64 4.27
N ILE A 149 1.45 15.50 3.82
CA ILE A 149 0.70 15.37 2.58
C ILE A 149 1.23 16.43 1.63
N GLY A 150 1.64 16.01 0.44
CA GLY A 150 2.16 16.94 -0.57
C GLY A 150 3.64 17.28 -0.47
N ASN A 151 4.41 16.63 0.43
CA ASN A 151 5.86 16.82 0.53
C ASN A 151 6.57 15.64 1.18
N THR A 152 7.82 15.42 0.78
CA THR A 152 8.82 14.68 1.58
C THR A 152 9.98 15.64 1.83
N PRO A 153 10.31 15.98 3.08
CA PRO A 153 11.51 16.75 3.40
C PRO A 153 12.78 15.97 3.01
N GLU A 154 13.26 16.17 1.79
CA GLU A 154 14.55 15.69 1.29
C GLU A 154 15.60 16.81 1.36
N THR A 155 16.87 16.46 1.56
CA THR A 155 17.94 17.44 1.78
C THR A 155 18.55 18.03 0.51
N THR A 156 18.31 17.41 -0.65
CA THR A 156 18.83 17.87 -1.94
C THR A 156 17.75 18.54 -2.77
N THR A 157 16.58 17.91 -2.91
CA THR A 157 15.41 18.49 -3.59
C THR A 157 14.14 18.00 -2.92
N ALA A 158 13.45 18.88 -2.20
CA ALA A 158 12.17 18.54 -1.59
C ALA A 158 11.16 18.11 -2.66
N ALA A 159 10.38 17.07 -2.36
CA ALA A 159 9.47 16.41 -3.29
C ALA A 159 8.04 16.96 -3.13
N PHE A 160 7.87 18.26 -3.34
CA PHE A 160 6.57 18.93 -3.26
C PHE A 160 5.65 18.46 -4.38
N PHE A 161 4.36 18.34 -4.03
CA PHE A 161 3.30 18.06 -4.97
C PHE A 161 2.87 19.34 -5.71
N ASP A 162 2.31 19.18 -6.91
CA ASP A 162 1.80 20.28 -7.73
C ASP A 162 0.41 19.94 -8.28
N GLY A 163 -0.61 20.55 -7.67
CA GLY A 163 -2.02 20.40 -8.00
C GLY A 163 -2.90 19.99 -6.84
N LEU A 164 -4.02 19.34 -7.17
CA LEU A 164 -5.11 19.12 -6.22
C LEU A 164 -5.05 17.73 -5.56
N LEU A 165 -5.34 17.70 -4.26
CA LEU A 165 -5.44 16.51 -3.42
C LEU A 165 -6.78 16.49 -2.69
N ASP A 166 -7.37 15.31 -2.61
CA ASP A 166 -8.66 15.10 -1.95
C ASP A 166 -8.74 13.68 -1.36
N GLU A 167 -9.58 13.49 -0.34
CA GLU A 167 -9.92 12.18 0.23
C GLU A 167 -8.71 11.29 0.58
N ILE A 168 -7.72 11.84 1.27
CA ILE A 168 -6.51 11.10 1.65
C ILE A 168 -6.83 10.15 2.80
N ARG A 169 -6.48 8.87 2.67
CA ARG A 169 -6.74 7.83 3.67
C ARG A 169 -5.47 7.05 3.98
N LEU A 170 -5.23 6.78 5.25
CA LEU A 170 -4.21 5.85 5.73
C LEU A 170 -4.88 4.74 6.53
N TRP A 171 -4.54 3.50 6.19
CA TRP A 171 -5.03 2.29 6.86
C TRP A 171 -3.86 1.50 7.46
N SER A 172 -4.11 0.82 8.57
CA SER A 172 -3.17 -0.09 9.25
C SER A 172 -3.33 -1.56 8.81
N ASP A 173 -3.98 -1.79 7.67
CA ASP A 173 -4.21 -3.11 7.11
C ASP A 173 -4.05 -3.12 5.59
N ILE A 174 -4.05 -4.32 5.01
CA ILE A 174 -4.03 -4.54 3.56
C ILE A 174 -5.46 -4.47 3.06
N ARG A 175 -5.86 -3.34 2.46
CA ARG A 175 -7.16 -3.21 1.80
C ARG A 175 -7.20 -4.16 0.61
N THR A 176 -8.25 -4.95 0.48
CA THR A 176 -8.43 -5.82 -0.69
C THR A 176 -8.77 -5.01 -1.93
N GLY A 177 -8.48 -5.54 -3.12
CA GLY A 177 -8.86 -4.89 -4.38
C GLY A 177 -10.38 -4.64 -4.50
N THR A 178 -11.21 -5.52 -3.92
CA THR A 178 -12.66 -5.32 -3.85
C THR A 178 -13.03 -4.14 -2.96
N GLU A 179 -12.37 -4.00 -1.81
CA GLU A 179 -12.62 -2.89 -0.91
C GLU A 179 -12.22 -1.55 -1.52
N ILE A 180 -11.05 -1.48 -2.17
CA ILE A 180 -10.61 -0.29 -2.91
C ILE A 180 -11.61 0.04 -4.02
N THR A 181 -12.00 -0.96 -4.84
CA THR A 181 -12.95 -0.76 -5.94
C THR A 181 -14.31 -0.25 -5.44
N ASN A 182 -14.78 -0.72 -4.29
CA ASN A 182 -16.07 -0.34 -3.75
C ASN A 182 -16.06 1.03 -3.07
N ASN A 183 -14.94 1.43 -2.47
CA ASN A 183 -14.91 2.57 -1.55
C ASN A 183 -14.22 3.81 -2.13
N TYR A 184 -13.51 3.71 -3.25
CA TYR A 184 -12.77 4.88 -3.78
C TYR A 184 -13.67 6.03 -4.23
N GLN A 185 -14.93 5.74 -4.55
CA GLN A 185 -15.97 6.71 -4.93
C GLN A 185 -16.96 7.01 -3.78
N ALA A 186 -16.66 6.63 -2.53
CA ALA A 186 -17.56 6.86 -1.40
C ALA A 186 -16.87 7.73 -0.36
N GLU A 187 -17.59 8.72 0.20
CA GLU A 187 -17.14 9.39 1.45
C GLU A 187 -17.25 8.37 2.61
N LEU A 188 -16.21 8.27 3.43
CA LEU A 188 -16.19 7.38 4.59
C LEU A 188 -16.75 8.09 5.84
N ILE A 189 -17.05 7.30 6.87
CA ILE A 189 -17.55 7.82 8.15
C ILE A 189 -16.41 8.24 9.06
N GLY A 190 -15.23 7.60 8.98
CA GLY A 190 -14.07 7.86 9.84
C GLY A 190 -13.92 6.87 11.00
N ASN A 191 -14.81 5.88 11.13
CA ASN A 191 -14.78 4.87 12.19
C ASN A 191 -14.61 3.43 11.68
N GLU A 192 -14.25 3.29 10.40
CA GLU A 192 -13.96 2.02 9.77
C GLU A 192 -12.79 1.32 10.48
N ALA A 193 -12.89 0.00 10.63
CA ALA A 193 -11.83 -0.77 11.25
C ALA A 193 -10.53 -0.65 10.44
N GLY A 194 -9.42 -0.37 11.13
CA GLY A 194 -8.11 -0.20 10.50
C GLY A 194 -7.86 1.19 9.90
N LEU A 195 -8.84 2.11 9.89
CA LEU A 195 -8.63 3.48 9.41
C LEU A 195 -7.83 4.28 10.43
N VAL A 196 -6.64 4.73 10.04
CA VAL A 196 -5.68 5.45 10.89
C VAL A 196 -5.86 6.97 10.77
N GLY A 197 -6.10 7.46 9.56
CA GLY A 197 -6.35 8.87 9.30
C GLY A 197 -7.16 9.01 8.02
N TYR A 198 -8.08 9.97 8.02
CA TYR A 198 -8.90 10.29 6.87
C TYR A 198 -9.08 11.80 6.78
N TRP A 199 -8.47 12.39 5.75
CA TRP A 199 -8.51 13.82 5.50
C TRP A 199 -9.31 14.08 4.23
N LYS A 200 -10.53 14.59 4.41
CA LYS A 200 -11.41 15.00 3.32
C LYS A 200 -10.90 16.22 2.57
N LEU A 201 -10.07 17.05 3.21
CA LEU A 201 -9.52 18.27 2.60
C LEU A 201 -10.61 19.19 2.00
N ASN A 202 -11.79 19.17 2.61
CA ASN A 202 -12.98 19.84 2.13
C ASN A 202 -13.16 21.20 2.82
N ASN A 203 -12.21 22.11 2.55
CA ASN A 203 -12.09 23.44 3.18
C ASN A 203 -11.70 23.39 4.67
N ASP A 204 -11.10 22.29 5.12
CA ASP A 204 -10.41 22.17 6.39
C ASP A 204 -9.32 21.09 6.30
N TYR A 205 -8.56 20.94 7.39
CA TYR A 205 -7.43 20.02 7.52
C TYR A 205 -7.70 18.90 8.54
N ASN A 206 -8.97 18.68 8.89
CA ASN A 206 -9.34 17.79 9.99
C ASN A 206 -9.12 16.32 9.60
N ASP A 207 -8.74 15.53 10.60
CA ASP A 207 -8.83 14.07 10.54
C ASP A 207 -10.22 13.64 10.99
N GLU A 208 -10.93 12.92 10.13
CA GLU A 208 -12.29 12.42 10.41
C GLU A 208 -12.30 11.23 11.38
N THR A 209 -11.13 10.66 11.69
CA THR A 209 -11.01 9.57 12.66
C THR A 209 -10.92 10.06 14.10
N ALA A 210 -11.11 9.15 15.06
CA ALA A 210 -10.91 9.45 16.48
C ALA A 210 -9.43 9.64 16.88
N ASN A 211 -8.48 9.51 15.96
CA ASN A 211 -7.05 9.66 16.24
C ASN A 211 -6.59 11.14 16.26
N ASN A 212 -7.44 12.07 15.82
CA ASN A 212 -7.21 13.51 15.83
C ASN A 212 -5.89 13.90 15.14
N ASN A 213 -5.55 13.26 14.02
CA ASN A 213 -4.36 13.58 13.23
C ASN A 213 -4.55 14.82 12.32
N ASP A 214 -5.27 15.84 12.80
CA ASP A 214 -5.49 17.10 12.09
C ASP A 214 -4.17 17.66 11.56
N LEU A 215 -4.17 18.09 10.30
CA LEU A 215 -3.00 18.64 9.64
C LEU A 215 -2.88 20.14 9.91
N SER A 216 -1.67 20.64 9.79
CA SER A 216 -1.34 22.05 9.76
C SER A 216 -0.88 22.45 8.35
N PRO A 217 -1.42 23.53 7.77
CA PRO A 217 -0.94 24.05 6.50
C PRO A 217 0.47 24.61 6.62
N ASN A 218 1.30 24.40 5.60
CA ASN A 218 2.63 24.96 5.49
C ASN A 218 2.77 25.75 4.19
N ASN A 219 3.32 26.96 4.30
CA ASN A 219 3.45 27.91 3.19
C ASN A 219 2.11 28.35 2.56
N SER A 220 1.05 28.34 3.37
CA SER A 220 -0.28 28.87 3.04
C SER A 220 -0.91 28.27 1.77
N PRO A 221 -1.14 26.94 1.71
CA PRO A 221 -1.92 26.35 0.64
C PRO A 221 -3.37 26.83 0.70
N VAL A 222 -4.06 26.74 -0.44
CA VAL A 222 -5.45 27.18 -0.59
C VAL A 222 -6.36 25.99 -0.88
N PHE A 223 -7.66 26.22 -0.85
CA PHE A 223 -8.65 25.22 -1.27
C PHE A 223 -9.26 25.63 -2.61
N SER A 224 -9.41 24.67 -3.51
CA SER A 224 -10.08 24.82 -4.80
C SER A 224 -11.49 24.27 -4.72
N THR A 225 -12.43 24.78 -5.53
CA THR A 225 -13.77 24.20 -5.68
C THR A 225 -13.84 23.11 -6.76
N ASP A 226 -12.71 22.81 -7.41
CA ASP A 226 -12.58 21.71 -8.35
C ASP A 226 -12.39 20.42 -7.56
N VAL A 227 -13.39 19.56 -7.56
CA VAL A 227 -13.42 18.33 -6.76
C VAL A 227 -13.58 17.09 -7.66
N PRO A 228 -13.13 15.91 -7.23
CA PRO A 228 -13.37 14.68 -7.95
C PRO A 228 -14.88 14.43 -8.11
N THR A 229 -15.29 14.04 -9.31
CA THR A 229 -16.69 13.70 -9.59
C THR A 229 -16.94 12.22 -9.32
N GLY A 230 -18.13 11.88 -8.81
CA GLY A 230 -18.55 10.48 -8.64
C GLY A 230 -18.68 10.02 -7.18
N PHE A 231 -18.57 10.92 -6.20
CA PHE A 231 -18.82 10.57 -4.81
C PHE A 231 -20.29 10.21 -4.57
N GLU A 232 -20.55 8.95 -4.22
CA GLU A 232 -21.79 8.56 -3.55
C GLU A 232 -21.63 8.93 -2.07
N SER A 233 -22.42 9.90 -1.59
CA SER A 233 -22.46 10.18 -0.14
C SER A 233 -23.04 8.96 0.59
N PRO A 234 -22.53 8.58 1.77
CA PRO A 234 -23.11 7.50 2.55
C PRO A 234 -24.54 7.88 2.92
N SER A 235 -25.52 7.30 2.22
CA SER A 235 -26.91 7.48 2.59
C SER A 235 -27.10 6.78 3.94
N LEU A 236 -27.36 7.54 5.00
CA LEU A 236 -27.89 6.99 6.25
C LEU A 236 -29.35 6.59 6.01
N SER A 237 -29.57 5.45 5.34
CA SER A 237 -30.88 4.80 5.27
C SER A 237 -30.78 3.40 5.86
N PRO A 238 -31.62 3.04 6.85
CA PRO A 238 -31.52 1.77 7.54
C PRO A 238 -31.98 0.62 6.65
N SER A 239 -31.16 -0.44 6.61
CA SER A 239 -31.54 -1.85 6.40
C SER A 239 -32.85 -2.10 5.63
N GLN A 240 -32.76 -2.37 4.33
CA GLN A 240 -33.75 -3.24 3.71
C GLN A 240 -33.38 -4.69 4.05
N SER A 241 -33.86 -5.16 5.20
CA SER A 241 -34.08 -6.59 5.41
C SER A 241 -35.13 -7.08 4.42
N PRO A 242 -34.84 -8.12 3.59
CA PRO A 242 -35.91 -8.83 2.91
C PRO A 242 -36.64 -9.67 3.95
N SER A 243 -37.74 -9.13 4.47
CA SER A 243 -38.72 -9.93 5.20
C SER A 243 -39.49 -10.80 4.20
N GLN A 244 -38.95 -11.99 3.92
CA GLN A 244 -39.71 -13.06 3.27
C GLN A 244 -40.49 -13.80 4.35
N SER A 245 -41.76 -13.42 4.55
CA SER A 245 -42.75 -14.30 5.16
C SER A 245 -43.68 -14.84 4.06
N PRO A 246 -43.81 -16.17 3.87
CA PRO A 246 -44.75 -16.72 2.92
C PRO A 246 -46.15 -16.76 3.56
N SER A 247 -47.08 -15.96 3.03
CA SER A 247 -48.51 -16.11 3.31
C SER A 247 -49.17 -16.83 2.15
N VAL A 248 -49.32 -18.15 2.29
CA VAL A 248 -50.24 -18.94 1.47
C VAL A 248 -51.61 -18.93 2.12
N SER A 249 -52.54 -18.16 1.58
CA SER A 249 -53.97 -18.31 1.86
C SER A 249 -54.60 -19.08 0.71
N GLY A 250 -55.07 -20.28 1.00
CA GLY A 250 -55.80 -21.12 0.06
C GLY A 250 -57.20 -20.60 -0.21
N SER A 251 -57.70 -20.89 -1.41
CA SER A 251 -59.13 -20.93 -1.69
C SER A 251 -59.38 -22.07 -2.67
N ALA A 252 -60.08 -23.08 -2.18
CA ALA A 252 -60.60 -24.20 -2.94
C ALA A 252 -61.84 -23.78 -3.74
N SER A 253 -62.00 -24.33 -4.94
CA SER A 253 -63.32 -24.71 -5.45
C SER A 253 -63.20 -25.87 -6.42
N ALA A 254 -63.93 -26.92 -6.07
CA ALA A 254 -64.08 -28.15 -6.82
C ALA A 254 -65.06 -27.96 -7.99
N SER A 255 -64.86 -28.71 -9.07
CA SER A 255 -65.93 -29.17 -9.95
C SER A 255 -65.47 -30.44 -10.67
N ALA A 256 -66.24 -31.50 -10.50
CA ALA A 256 -66.01 -32.83 -11.04
C ALA A 256 -66.60 -32.96 -12.46
N SER A 257 -65.94 -33.75 -13.31
CA SER A 257 -66.66 -34.65 -14.22
C SER A 257 -65.71 -35.73 -14.76
N SER A 258 -66.25 -36.94 -14.78
CA SER A 258 -65.69 -38.25 -15.07
C SER A 258 -65.23 -38.49 -16.51
N SER A 259 -64.13 -39.21 -16.68
CA SER A 259 -63.95 -40.15 -17.79
C SER A 259 -63.05 -41.31 -17.36
N ALA A 260 -63.62 -42.51 -17.37
CA ALA A 260 -62.94 -43.77 -17.13
C ALA A 260 -62.12 -44.19 -18.35
N SER A 261 -60.91 -44.71 -18.12
CA SER A 261 -60.36 -45.83 -18.89
C SER A 261 -59.24 -46.48 -18.08
N ALA A 262 -59.36 -47.79 -17.92
CA ALA A 262 -58.48 -48.65 -17.16
C ALA A 262 -57.41 -49.25 -18.05
N SER A 263 -56.16 -49.28 -17.59
CA SER A 263 -55.19 -50.32 -17.96
C SER A 263 -54.26 -50.59 -16.78
N LYS A 264 -54.24 -51.85 -16.35
CA LYS A 264 -53.36 -52.45 -15.34
C LYS A 264 -51.92 -52.62 -15.85
N SER A 265 -50.95 -52.34 -14.98
CA SER A 265 -49.75 -53.16 -14.69
C SER A 265 -49.11 -52.57 -13.42
N LEU A 266 -49.13 -53.19 -12.23
CA LEU A 266 -48.48 -54.43 -11.76
C LEU A 266 -46.99 -54.51 -12.13
N SER A 267 -46.09 -53.95 -11.31
CA SER A 267 -45.39 -54.74 -10.29
C SER A 267 -44.48 -53.88 -9.39
N PRO A 268 -44.25 -54.28 -8.12
CA PRO A 268 -43.62 -53.45 -7.08
C PRO A 268 -42.26 -53.99 -6.59
N SER A 269 -41.49 -53.14 -5.91
CA SER A 269 -40.68 -53.51 -4.74
C SER A 269 -40.21 -52.19 -4.10
N SER A 270 -40.78 -51.70 -2.98
CA SER A 270 -40.45 -52.03 -1.57
C SER A 270 -38.95 -52.25 -1.35
N SER A 271 -38.27 -51.63 -0.39
CA SER A 271 -38.70 -51.29 0.97
C SER A 271 -37.75 -50.25 1.60
N ALA A 272 -38.33 -49.33 2.36
CA ALA A 272 -37.64 -48.60 3.42
C ALA A 272 -37.27 -49.54 4.58
N SER A 273 -36.23 -49.21 5.34
CA SER A 273 -36.33 -49.00 6.79
C SER A 273 -34.99 -48.58 7.40
N ALA A 274 -35.12 -47.76 8.44
CA ALA A 274 -34.09 -47.04 9.17
C ALA A 274 -33.64 -47.77 10.44
N SER A 275 -32.85 -47.03 11.24
CA SER A 275 -32.30 -47.32 12.58
C SER A 275 -31.03 -48.17 12.57
N GLY A 276 -30.00 -47.92 13.36
CA GLY A 276 -29.82 -47.00 14.49
C GLY A 276 -28.84 -47.64 15.48
N SER A 277 -27.94 -46.82 16.03
CA SER A 277 -27.18 -47.04 17.28
C SER A 277 -25.86 -47.83 17.26
N ALA A 278 -24.79 -47.04 17.41
CA ALA A 278 -23.65 -47.11 18.35
C ALA A 278 -23.15 -48.46 18.89
N SER A 279 -21.83 -48.67 18.77
CA SER A 279 -20.94 -49.08 19.88
C SER A 279 -19.48 -48.95 19.45
N GLY A 280 -18.65 -48.38 20.31
CA GLY A 280 -17.22 -48.18 20.07
C GLY A 280 -16.37 -49.42 20.31
N SER A 281 -15.10 -49.32 19.90
CA SER A 281 -13.97 -50.02 20.50
C SER A 281 -12.67 -49.42 19.95
N ALA A 282 -11.82 -48.98 20.88
CA ALA A 282 -10.44 -48.61 20.65
C ALA A 282 -9.61 -49.83 20.17
N SER A 283 -8.57 -49.58 19.38
CA SER A 283 -7.29 -50.28 19.56
C SER A 283 -6.18 -49.60 18.77
N ALA A 284 -5.08 -49.35 19.47
CA ALA A 284 -3.80 -48.89 18.95
C ALA A 284 -3.00 -50.06 18.37
N SER A 285 -2.21 -49.81 17.33
CA SER A 285 -1.03 -50.62 17.02
C SER A 285 0.08 -49.73 16.46
N ALA A 286 1.11 -49.56 17.26
CA ALA A 286 2.45 -49.17 16.84
C ALA A 286 3.09 -50.31 16.03
N SER A 287 3.99 -49.97 15.11
CA SER A 287 4.95 -50.91 14.54
C SER A 287 6.28 -50.20 14.36
N GLU A 288 7.24 -50.61 15.18
CA GLU A 288 8.66 -50.32 15.03
C GLU A 288 9.23 -51.08 13.83
N SER A 289 10.17 -50.46 13.12
CA SER A 289 11.19 -51.19 12.36
C SER A 289 12.54 -50.48 12.49
N LYS A 290 13.41 -51.10 13.31
CA LYS A 290 14.86 -50.90 13.33
C LYS A 290 15.48 -51.64 12.14
N SER A 291 16.41 -50.98 11.45
CA SER A 291 17.50 -51.67 10.75
C SER A 291 18.79 -50.89 10.93
N LEU A 292 19.76 -51.55 11.57
CA LEU A 292 21.17 -51.17 11.73
C LEU A 292 21.98 -51.69 10.54
N SER A 293 22.96 -50.93 10.06
CA SER A 293 24.36 -51.37 9.88
C SER A 293 25.24 -50.29 9.21
N PRO A 294 26.58 -50.33 9.41
CA PRO A 294 27.40 -49.14 9.56
C PRO A 294 28.42 -48.94 8.42
N SER A 295 29.00 -47.74 8.33
CA SER A 295 30.42 -47.65 7.93
C SER A 295 31.14 -46.53 8.70
N SER A 296 32.27 -46.93 9.23
CA SER A 296 33.29 -46.15 9.90
C SER A 296 34.44 -45.93 8.91
N SER A 297 34.98 -44.72 8.83
CA SER A 297 36.43 -44.51 8.75
C SER A 297 36.77 -43.03 8.87
N ALA A 298 37.47 -42.71 9.95
CA ALA A 298 38.28 -41.50 10.08
C ALA A 298 39.49 -41.57 9.15
N SER A 299 39.97 -40.42 8.67
CA SER A 299 41.41 -40.09 8.64
C SER A 299 41.60 -38.60 8.35
N ALA A 300 42.35 -37.97 9.24
CA ALA A 300 42.95 -36.66 9.03
C ALA A 300 44.17 -36.79 8.09
N SER A 301 44.39 -35.79 7.24
CA SER A 301 45.74 -35.38 6.89
C SER A 301 45.75 -33.88 6.62
N GLY A 302 46.46 -33.14 7.46
CA GLY A 302 46.87 -31.79 7.12
C GLY A 302 47.93 -31.82 6.02
N SER A 303 47.93 -30.78 5.19
CA SER A 303 49.13 -30.22 4.58
C SER A 303 48.80 -28.81 4.13
N ALA A 304 49.51 -27.86 4.73
CA ALA A 304 49.57 -26.48 4.28
C ALA A 304 50.17 -26.42 2.88
N SER A 305 49.66 -25.52 2.04
CA SER A 305 50.39 -24.99 0.89
C SER A 305 49.88 -23.59 0.66
N GLU A 306 50.71 -22.62 1.02
CA GLU A 306 50.57 -21.22 0.67
C GLU A 306 50.54 -21.10 -0.86
N SER A 307 49.62 -20.29 -1.36
CA SER A 307 49.67 -19.77 -2.72
C SER A 307 49.13 -18.36 -2.69
N ALA A 308 50.02 -17.42 -2.34
CA ALA A 308 49.79 -16.01 -2.52
C ALA A 308 49.55 -15.72 -4.02
N SER A 309 48.32 -15.32 -4.36
CA SER A 309 48.04 -14.63 -5.62
C SER A 309 47.76 -13.17 -5.27
N ALA A 310 48.80 -12.35 -5.38
CA ALA A 310 48.68 -10.91 -5.39
C ALA A 310 48.10 -10.49 -6.75
N SER A 311 46.82 -10.16 -6.78
CA SER A 311 46.24 -9.33 -7.84
C SER A 311 46.16 -7.91 -7.30
N ALA A 312 47.10 -7.07 -7.74
CA ALA A 312 47.06 -5.65 -7.50
C ALA A 312 45.95 -5.04 -8.37
N SER A 313 44.80 -4.74 -7.75
CA SER A 313 43.82 -3.82 -8.31
C SER A 313 44.08 -2.44 -7.68
N PRO A 314 44.42 -1.39 -8.46
CA PRO A 314 44.57 -0.06 -7.88
C PRO A 314 43.19 0.48 -7.48
N SER A 315 43.05 0.83 -6.20
CA SER A 315 41.91 1.57 -5.66
C SER A 315 41.65 2.85 -6.47
N PRO A 316 40.38 3.26 -6.65
CA PRO A 316 40.08 4.57 -7.23
C PRO A 316 40.56 5.69 -6.30
N ALA A 317 41.09 6.75 -6.91
CA ALA A 317 41.65 7.90 -6.20
C ALA A 317 40.59 8.61 -5.33
N GLU A 318 40.92 8.84 -4.06
CA GLU A 318 40.22 9.80 -3.22
C GLU A 318 40.49 11.21 -3.75
N TYR A 319 39.43 11.94 -4.10
CA TYR A 319 39.51 13.34 -4.53
C TYR A 319 39.03 14.26 -3.41
N THR A 320 39.96 14.73 -2.59
CA THR A 320 39.70 15.82 -1.63
C THR A 320 40.30 17.15 -2.14
N ASN A 321 39.53 18.23 -2.00
CA ASN A 321 39.90 19.65 -2.22
C ASN A 321 40.13 20.10 -3.68
N LYS A 322 39.04 20.47 -4.38
CA LYS A 322 39.12 21.14 -5.69
C LYS A 322 39.25 22.67 -5.65
N TYR A 323 39.14 23.33 -4.49
CA TYR A 323 39.22 24.79 -4.42
C TYR A 323 39.93 25.26 -3.14
N SER A 324 40.79 26.26 -3.29
CA SER A 324 41.38 27.05 -2.21
C SER A 324 40.83 28.47 -2.34
N THR A 325 40.20 29.00 -1.29
CA THR A 325 39.61 30.35 -1.30
C THR A 325 40.57 31.37 -0.69
N THR A 326 41.12 32.22 -1.56
CA THR A 326 41.62 33.55 -1.17
C THR A 326 41.05 34.57 -2.17
N GLY A 327 39.87 35.13 -1.88
CA GLY A 327 39.19 36.12 -2.72
C GLY A 327 38.37 35.55 -3.91
N ASN A 328 37.78 36.46 -4.71
CA ASN A 328 36.76 36.16 -5.74
C ASN A 328 37.34 35.81 -7.13
N THR A 329 38.34 34.92 -7.19
CA THR A 329 38.84 34.42 -8.49
C THR A 329 39.14 32.93 -8.41
N TYR A 330 38.55 32.14 -9.30
CA TYR A 330 38.79 30.69 -9.41
C TYR A 330 39.77 30.41 -10.55
N THR A 331 40.83 29.64 -10.28
CA THR A 331 41.79 29.19 -11.31
C THR A 331 41.97 27.68 -11.24
N ASP A 332 41.84 27.00 -12.38
CA ASP A 332 42.05 25.55 -12.48
C ASP A 332 43.53 25.18 -12.39
N LYS A 333 43.83 24.06 -11.73
CA LYS A 333 45.19 23.65 -11.34
C LYS A 333 45.82 22.58 -12.24
N TYR A 334 45.37 22.41 -13.48
CA TYR A 334 45.95 21.43 -14.40
C TYR A 334 46.49 22.11 -15.66
N SER A 335 47.81 22.27 -15.73
CA SER A 335 48.51 22.45 -17.01
C SER A 335 48.82 21.07 -17.58
N SER A 336 48.21 20.72 -18.71
CA SER A 336 48.65 19.56 -19.49
C SER A 336 49.97 19.88 -20.19
N THR A 337 51.01 19.10 -19.95
CA THR A 337 52.10 18.90 -20.90
C THR A 337 52.22 17.43 -21.20
N LEU A 338 52.32 17.13 -22.49
CA LEU A 338 52.55 15.83 -23.12
C LEU A 338 53.70 15.04 -22.48
#